data_AF-A0A6M4FLM9-F1
#
_entry.id   AF-A0A6M4FLM9-F1
#
_cell.length_a   1.000
_cell.length_b   1.000
_cell.length_c   1.000
_cell.angle_alpha   90.00
_cell.angle_beta   90.00
_cell.angle_gamma   90.00
#
_symmetry.space_group_name_H-M   'P 1'
#
loop_
_entity.id
_entity.type
_entity.pdbx_description
1 polymer ?
#
loop_
_entity_poly.entity_id
_entity_poly.type
_entity_poly.pdbx_seq_one_letter_code
_entity_poly.pdbx_strand_id
1 'polypeptide(L)'
;MNLLLIRLIIFAVLFFAGLKLYRMYREWKLEREELLARDTRPLSNNHMVRCTYCNVHLPESDALRERGEWFCSSAHRDKYLEEQEPQS
;
A
#
# COMPACT_ATOMS: atom_id res chain seq x y z
N MET A 1 -17.29 16.54 55.35
CA MET A 1 -17.92 16.42 54.01
C MET A 1 -16.94 16.69 52.86
N ASN A 2 -15.61 16.55 53.05
CA ASN A 2 -14.59 16.89 52.04
C ASN A 2 -13.82 15.67 51.51
N LEU A 3 -13.88 14.53 52.22
CA LEU A 3 -13.21 13.29 51.82
C LEU A 3 -13.83 12.67 50.56
N LEU A 4 -15.14 12.81 50.37
CA LEU A 4 -15.83 12.35 49.16
C LEU A 4 -15.46 13.19 47.93
N LEU A 5 -15.27 14.50 48.10
CA LEU A 5 -14.81 15.41 47.04
C LEU A 5 -13.38 15.10 46.61
N ILE A 6 -12.46 14.86 47.56
CA ILE A 6 -11.07 14.48 47.24
C ILE A 6 -11.03 13.15 46.49
N ARG A 7 -11.83 12.16 46.92
CA ARG A 7 -11.95 10.87 46.23
C ARG A 7 -12.47 11.03 44.80
N LEU A 8 -13.51 11.85 44.61
CA LEU A 8 -14.08 12.16 43.30
C LEU A 8 -13.08 12.83 42.35
N ILE A 9 -12.30 13.80 42.86
CA ILE A 9 -11.27 14.48 42.07
C ILE A 9 -10.17 13.50 41.65
N ILE A 10 -9.73 12.61 42.55
CA ILE A 10 -8.73 11.58 42.21
C ILE A 10 -9.26 10.65 41.11
N PHE A 11 -10.50 10.18 41.23
CA PHE A 11 -11.11 9.35 40.19
C PHE A 11 -11.25 10.10 38.86
N ALA A 12 -11.66 11.37 38.88
CA ALA A 12 -11.77 12.19 37.67
C ALA A 12 -10.40 12.37 36.98
N VAL A 13 -9.35 12.64 37.74
CA VAL A 13 -7.98 12.79 37.21
C VAL A 13 -7.47 11.46 36.64
N LEU A 14 -7.66 10.36 37.35
CA LEU A 14 -7.27 9.01 36.87
C LEU A 14 -8.01 8.65 35.57
N PHE A 15 -9.31 8.93 35.52
CA PHE A 15 -10.12 8.67 34.33
C PHE A 15 -9.66 9.52 33.14
N PHE A 16 -9.40 10.81 33.35
CA PHE A 16 -8.92 11.70 32.30
C PHE A 16 -7.52 11.32 31.79
N ALA A 17 -6.61 10.97 32.70
CA ALA A 17 -5.28 10.48 32.36
C ALA A 17 -5.35 9.19 31.55
N GLY A 18 -6.20 8.25 31.97
CA GLY A 18 -6.45 7.00 31.25
C GLY A 18 -7.01 7.23 29.85
N LEU A 19 -8.02 8.11 29.70
CA LEU A 19 -8.58 8.47 28.39
C LEU A 19 -7.54 9.15 27.49
N LYS A 20 -6.72 10.05 28.03
CA LYS A 20 -5.66 10.72 27.26
C LYS A 20 -4.63 9.71 26.76
N LEU A 21 -4.16 8.81 27.62
CA LEU A 21 -3.23 7.74 27.24
C LEU A 21 -3.85 6.81 26.20
N TYR A 22 -5.13 6.45 26.37
CA TYR A 22 -5.84 5.58 25.44
C TYR A 22 -5.98 6.21 24.05
N ARG A 23 -6.30 7.51 23.98
CA ARG A 23 -6.36 8.25 22.70
C ARG A 23 -5.00 8.28 22.00
N MET A 24 -3.93 8.61 22.73
CA MET A 24 -2.57 8.63 22.19
C MET A 24 -2.11 7.24 21.72
N TYR A 25 -2.39 6.19 22.50
CA TYR A 25 -2.07 4.81 22.13
C TYR A 25 -2.83 4.36 20.88
N ARG A 26 -4.10 4.76 20.74
CA ARG A 26 -4.93 4.43 19.57
C ARG A 26 -4.40 5.11 18.30
N GLU A 27 -4.01 6.37 18.39
CA GLU A 27 -3.39 7.11 17.28
C GLU A 27 -2.09 6.43 16.82
N TRP A 28 -1.20 6.06 17.76
CA TRP A 28 0.04 5.35 17.44
C TRP A 28 -0.19 3.95 16.84
N LYS A 29 -1.22 3.22 17.29
CA LYS A 29 -1.54 1.90 16.73
C LYS A 29 -2.07 1.99 15.31
N LEU A 30 -2.92 2.97 15.01
CA LEU A 30 -3.46 3.20 13.67
C LEU A 30 -2.36 3.57 12.67
N GLU A 31 -1.44 4.46 13.06
CA GLU A 31 -0.30 4.83 12.21
C GLU A 31 0.62 3.64 11.96
N ARG A 32 0.86 2.78 12.96
CA ARG A 32 1.67 1.56 12.80
C ARG A 32 0.98 0.51 11.94
N GLU A 33 -0.33 0.35 12.05
CA GLU A 33 -1.13 -0.52 11.16
C GLU A 33 -1.15 0.02 9.73
N GLU A 34 -1.24 1.34 9.53
CA GLU A 34 -1.15 1.97 8.20
C GLU A 34 0.25 1.80 7.59
N LEU A 35 1.31 1.92 8.38
CA LEU A 35 2.69 1.65 7.94
C LEU A 35 2.88 0.19 7.53
N LEU A 36 2.38 -0.77 8.33
CA LEU A 36 2.42 -2.20 7.98
C LEU A 36 1.51 -2.54 6.78
N ALA A 37 0.37 -1.85 6.63
CA ALA A 37 -0.50 -1.96 5.47
C ALA A 37 0.13 -1.34 4.21
N ARG A 38 0.95 -0.30 4.36
CA ARG A 38 1.78 0.26 3.28
C ARG A 38 2.93 -0.64 2.89
N ASP A 39 3.52 -1.37 3.83
CA ASP A 39 4.61 -2.31 3.59
C ASP A 39 4.11 -3.60 2.92
N THR A 40 2.85 -3.99 3.20
CA THR A 40 2.16 -5.11 2.54
C THR A 40 1.43 -4.73 1.25
N ARG A 41 1.20 -3.44 0.98
CA ARG A 41 1.05 -3.01 -0.41
C ARG A 41 2.41 -3.21 -1.04
N PRO A 42 2.55 -4.09 -2.04
CA PRO A 42 3.80 -4.14 -2.76
C PRO A 42 4.06 -2.72 -3.21
N LEU A 43 5.17 -2.15 -2.75
CA LEU A 43 5.92 -1.15 -3.46
C LEU A 43 6.31 -1.81 -4.80
N SER A 44 5.33 -2.13 -5.65
CA SER A 44 5.58 -2.19 -7.07
C SER A 44 6.01 -0.77 -7.35
N ASN A 45 7.32 -0.61 -7.46
CA ASN A 45 7.95 0.56 -8.00
C ASN A 45 7.01 1.13 -9.06
N ASN A 46 6.65 2.41 -8.94
CA ASN A 46 5.89 3.16 -9.95
C ASN A 46 6.65 3.26 -11.29
N HIS A 47 7.44 2.24 -11.62
CA HIS A 47 8.06 2.02 -12.89
C HIS A 47 6.94 1.63 -13.85
N MET A 48 6.40 2.66 -14.47
CA MET A 48 5.45 2.55 -15.55
C MET A 48 6.24 2.11 -16.77
N VAL A 49 5.96 0.90 -17.24
CA VAL A 49 6.55 0.38 -18.48
C VAL A 49 5.55 0.56 -19.61
N ARG A 50 6.08 0.74 -20.82
CA ARG A 50 5.27 0.94 -22.02
C ARG A 50 5.21 -0.36 -22.79
N CYS A 51 4.00 -0.79 -23.15
CA CYS A 51 3.80 -1.95 -24.02
C CYS A 51 4.36 -1.66 -25.42
N THR A 52 5.25 -2.51 -25.94
CA THR A 52 5.89 -2.33 -27.25
C THR A 52 4.91 -2.44 -28.43
N TYR A 53 3.83 -3.21 -28.26
CA TYR A 53 2.82 -3.41 -29.30
C TYR A 53 1.73 -2.30 -29.32
N CYS A 54 1.10 -2.01 -28.17
CA CYS A 54 -0.03 -1.06 -28.10
C CYS A 54 0.33 0.31 -27.51
N ASN A 55 1.56 0.52 -27.05
CA ASN A 55 2.05 1.77 -26.45
C ASN A 55 1.32 2.25 -25.19
N VAL A 56 0.50 1.39 -24.58
CA VAL A 56 -0.16 1.66 -23.29
C VAL A 56 0.88 1.65 -22.18
N HIS A 57 0.76 2.61 -21.26
CA HIS A 57 1.54 2.64 -20.02
C HIS A 57 0.81 1.84 -18.95
N LEU A 58 1.51 0.89 -18.34
CA LEU A 58 1.00 0.09 -17.24
C LEU A 58 2.10 -0.11 -16.19
N PRO A 59 1.75 -0.41 -14.92
CA PRO A 59 2.74 -0.73 -13.92
C PRO A 59 3.52 -1.99 -14.29
N GLU A 60 4.82 -2.02 -13.99
CA GLU A 60 5.69 -3.18 -14.24
C GLU A 60 5.17 -4.48 -13.61
N SER A 61 4.44 -4.39 -12.48
CA SER A 61 3.81 -5.55 -11.83
C SER A 61 2.80 -6.28 -12.71
N ASP A 62 2.15 -5.55 -13.61
CA ASP A 62 1.07 -6.05 -14.47
C ASP A 62 1.57 -6.29 -15.90
N ALA A 63 2.86 -6.03 -16.17
CA ALA A 63 3.48 -6.17 -17.47
C ALA A 63 4.19 -7.52 -17.64
N LEU A 64 4.03 -8.11 -18.82
CA LEU A 64 4.75 -9.30 -19.25
C LEU A 64 6.06 -8.88 -19.93
N ARG A 65 7.17 -9.48 -19.52
CA ARG A 65 8.49 -9.24 -20.10
C ARG A 65 8.90 -10.41 -20.98
N GLU A 66 9.19 -10.14 -22.26
CA GLU A 66 9.62 -11.16 -23.21
C GLU A 66 10.71 -10.60 -24.13
N ARG A 67 11.83 -11.31 -24.30
CA ARG A 67 12.99 -10.87 -25.11
C ARG A 67 13.53 -9.46 -24.81
N GLY A 68 13.26 -8.92 -23.62
CA GLY A 68 13.68 -7.57 -23.21
C GLY A 68 12.64 -6.48 -23.47
N GLU A 69 11.53 -6.81 -24.12
CA GLU A 69 10.39 -5.93 -24.40
C GLU A 69 9.26 -6.15 -23.38
N TRP A 70 8.42 -5.12 -23.20
CA TRP A 70 7.29 -5.14 -22.26
C TRP A 70 5.96 -5.23 -23.00
N PHE A 71 5.02 -6.01 -22.46
CA PHE A 71 3.70 -6.23 -23.05
C PHE A 71 2.61 -6.15 -21.99
N CYS A 72 1.47 -5.55 -22.34
CA CYS A 72 0.34 -5.48 -21.41
C CYS A 72 -0.47 -6.78 -21.31
N SER A 73 -0.28 -7.73 -22.23
CA SER A 73 -0.99 -9.02 -22.26
C SER A 73 -0.23 -10.04 -23.11
N SER A 74 -0.50 -11.33 -22.90
CA SER A 74 0.06 -12.41 -23.70
C SER A 74 -0.32 -12.27 -25.18
N ALA A 75 -1.55 -11.84 -25.47
CA ALA A 75 -2.00 -11.63 -26.85
C ALA A 75 -1.15 -10.61 -27.62
N HIS A 76 -0.69 -9.54 -26.97
CA HIS A 76 0.19 -8.55 -27.61
C HIS A 76 1.63 -9.06 -27.77
N ARG A 77 2.12 -9.83 -26.80
CA ARG A 77 3.40 -10.52 -26.92
C ARG A 77 3.37 -11.48 -28.11
N ASP A 78 2.34 -12.32 -28.21
CA ASP A 78 2.25 -13.36 -29.22
C ASP A 78 2.18 -12.75 -30.64
N LYS A 79 1.36 -11.70 -30.82
CA LYS A 79 1.34 -10.95 -32.09
C LYS A 79 2.69 -10.32 -32.44
N TYR A 80 3.37 -9.74 -31.46
CA TYR A 80 4.69 -9.16 -31.68
C TYR A 80 5.73 -10.22 -32.06
N LEU A 81 5.66 -11.42 -31.46
CA LEU A 81 6.55 -12.53 -31.80
C LEU A 81 6.25 -13.11 -33.19
N GLU A 82 4.97 -13.27 -33.55
CA GLU A 82 4.53 -13.72 -34.88
C GLU A 82 5.02 -12.77 -35.99
N GLU A 83 4.97 -11.45 -35.76
CA GLU A 83 5.50 -10.45 -36.69
C GLU A 83 7.04 -10.44 -36.77
N GLN A 84 7.72 -10.86 -35.69
CA GLN A 84 9.18 -10.91 -35.57
C GLN A 84 9.81 -12.22 -36.05
N GLU A 85 9.02 -13.23 -36.41
CA GLU A 85 9.52 -14.42 -37.09
C GLU A 85 9.44 -14.21 -38.61
N PRO A 86 10.48 -13.65 -39.26
CA PRO A 86 10.55 -13.69 -40.71
C PRO A 86 10.64 -15.17 -41.09
N GLN A 87 9.71 -15.59 -41.95
CA GLN A 87 9.67 -16.91 -42.56
C GLN A 87 11.09 -17.37 -42.94
N SER A 88 11.58 -18.42 -42.28
CA SER A 88 12.75 -19.18 -42.71
C SER A 88 12.32 -20.36 -43.55
#